data_AF-A0A957K0P1-F1
#
_entry.id   AF-A0A957K0P1-F1
#
_cell.length_a   1.000
_cell.length_b   1.000
_cell.length_c   1.000
_cell.angle_alpha   90.00
_cell.angle_beta   90.00
_cell.angle_gamma   90.00
#
_symmetry.space_group_name_H-M   'P 1'
#
loop_
_entity.id
_entity.type
_entity.pdbx_description
1 polymer ?
#
loop_
_entity_poly.entity_id
_entity_poly.type
_entity_poly.pdbx_seq_one_letter_code
_entity_poly.pdbx_strand_id
1 'polypeptide(L)'
;MLAKFKYPALAALLFLTILFAACTAELTTVTSVPEATEPPNSEEPTEEPTAEPPAEAPTAYPVDEAGNLYVNSVDVLLMESFPLQAQAVVTGDLANGCIVLNGLTAVRDGDSWRIEFDLTHQGEMCTEALVPFEENVALDILGVPAGTYTVSAGDVSTEFTLAMDNGPIDEESSAVITLERTPCFGFCPTYTLAIFADGTVRYNGLNHVDVMGEQTGQISPEQVQALIDAFQA
;
A
#
# COMPACT_ATOMS: atom_id res chain seq x y z
N MET A 1 -45.59 38.48 6.93
CA MET A 1 -45.08 39.84 6.62
C MET A 1 -43.65 39.74 6.13
N LEU A 2 -43.47 40.03 4.84
CA LEU A 2 -42.30 40.52 4.09
C LEU A 2 -40.86 40.04 4.42
N ALA A 3 -40.33 39.38 3.38
CA ALA A 3 -38.95 38.96 3.13
C ALA A 3 -37.91 40.09 3.07
N LYS A 4 -36.63 39.73 3.26
CA LYS A 4 -35.51 40.26 2.45
C LYS A 4 -34.42 39.19 2.25
N PHE A 5 -34.44 38.57 1.07
CA PHE A 5 -33.29 37.96 0.41
C PHE A 5 -32.35 39.08 -0.10
N LYS A 6 -31.03 38.88 -0.03
CA LYS A 6 -30.05 39.63 -0.83
C LYS A 6 -28.71 38.90 -0.90
N TYR A 7 -28.55 38.07 -1.94
CA TYR A 7 -27.27 37.92 -2.62
C TYR A 7 -27.06 39.15 -3.51
N PRO A 8 -25.81 39.49 -3.85
CA PRO A 8 -25.47 39.31 -5.26
C PRO A 8 -24.04 38.83 -5.50
N ALA A 9 -23.93 37.89 -6.43
CA ALA A 9 -22.73 37.64 -7.23
C ALA A 9 -22.58 38.75 -8.28
N LEU A 10 -21.38 39.34 -8.43
CA LEU A 10 -20.85 39.99 -9.65
C LEU A 10 -19.51 40.67 -9.37
N ALA A 11 -18.40 40.00 -9.69
CA ALA A 11 -17.13 40.64 -10.03
C ALA A 11 -16.24 39.63 -10.78
N ALA A 12 -16.65 39.31 -12.02
CA ALA A 12 -15.71 38.86 -13.03
C ALA A 12 -15.02 40.12 -13.60
N LEU A 13 -13.68 40.08 -13.69
CA LEU A 13 -12.82 40.54 -14.79
C LEU A 13 -11.47 41.10 -14.29
N LEU A 14 -10.38 40.54 -14.84
CA LEU A 14 -9.11 41.21 -15.16
C LEU A 14 -8.03 41.43 -14.06
N PHE A 15 -7.05 40.51 -14.01
CA PHE A 15 -5.61 40.81 -13.80
C PHE A 15 -4.83 39.58 -14.33
N LEU A 16 -4.58 39.51 -15.64
CA LEU A 16 -3.37 40.04 -16.30
C LEU A 16 -2.08 39.48 -15.68
N THR A 17 -1.65 38.34 -16.23
CA THR A 17 -0.26 37.99 -16.59
C THR A 17 0.85 38.64 -15.77
N ILE A 18 1.42 37.89 -14.81
CA ILE A 18 2.77 38.16 -14.29
C ILE A 18 3.74 37.21 -14.95
N LEU A 19 4.61 37.86 -15.72
CA LEU A 19 5.79 37.42 -16.46
C LEU A 19 6.59 36.26 -15.85
N PHE A 20 6.97 35.36 -16.75
CA PHE A 20 8.26 34.69 -16.82
C PHE A 20 9.41 35.49 -16.20
N ALA A 21 9.98 34.98 -15.11
CA ALA A 21 11.37 35.26 -14.75
C ALA A 21 12.17 34.00 -15.08
N ALA A 22 12.91 34.09 -16.18
CA ALA A 22 13.90 33.13 -16.60
C ALA A 22 14.95 32.92 -15.50
N CYS A 23 15.16 31.67 -15.09
CA CYS A 23 16.42 31.26 -14.46
C CYS A 23 17.24 30.54 -15.54
N THR A 24 18.01 31.31 -16.29
CA THR A 24 19.07 30.83 -17.17
C THR A 24 20.31 30.48 -16.37
N ALA A 25 20.97 29.41 -16.81
CA ALA A 25 22.19 28.81 -16.30
C ALA A 25 23.29 29.77 -15.82
N GLU A 26 23.88 29.46 -14.67
CA GLU A 26 25.26 29.84 -14.35
C GLU A 26 26.16 28.61 -14.46
N LEU A 27 26.92 28.59 -15.55
CA LEU A 27 28.10 27.75 -15.73
C LEU A 27 29.17 28.29 -14.77
N THR A 28 29.43 27.59 -13.67
CA THR A 28 30.61 27.90 -12.84
C THR A 28 31.79 27.05 -13.30
N THR A 29 32.85 27.80 -13.61
CA THR A 29 34.15 27.38 -14.07
C THR A 29 34.90 26.52 -13.07
N VAL A 30 35.47 25.45 -13.62
CA VAL A 30 36.54 24.60 -13.08
C VAL A 30 37.61 25.42 -12.36
N THR A 31 37.91 25.06 -11.11
CA THR A 31 39.18 25.41 -10.47
C THR A 31 39.88 24.13 -10.04
N SER A 32 41.01 23.84 -10.68
CA SER A 32 41.92 22.73 -10.41
C SER A 32 42.49 22.78 -8.99
N VAL A 33 42.36 21.68 -8.26
CA VAL A 33 43.03 21.43 -6.96
C VAL A 33 44.37 20.72 -7.23
N PRO A 34 45.48 21.11 -6.58
CA PRO A 34 46.79 20.58 -6.88
C PRO A 34 47.04 19.22 -6.21
N GLU A 35 47.82 18.45 -6.95
CA GLU A 35 48.52 17.21 -6.63
C GLU A 35 49.25 17.25 -5.27
N ALA A 36 48.99 16.26 -4.43
CA ALA A 36 49.81 15.91 -3.29
C ALA A 36 49.75 14.40 -3.02
N THR A 37 50.80 13.72 -3.51
CA THR A 37 51.52 12.60 -2.87
C THR A 37 50.71 11.41 -2.35
N GLU A 38 50.70 10.34 -3.15
CA GLU A 38 50.40 8.97 -2.72
C GLU A 38 51.54 8.39 -1.86
N PRO A 39 51.24 7.75 -0.71
CA PRO A 39 52.08 6.73 -0.11
C PRO A 39 51.75 5.32 -0.68
N PRO A 40 52.67 4.35 -0.52
CA PRO A 40 52.78 3.21 -1.43
C PRO A 40 51.82 2.06 -1.12
N ASN A 41 51.34 1.45 -2.21
CA ASN A 41 51.09 0.02 -2.41
C ASN A 41 50.53 -0.77 -1.21
N SER A 42 49.20 -0.81 -1.11
CA SER A 42 48.51 -1.89 -0.41
C SER A 42 48.14 -2.91 -1.48
N GLU A 43 48.68 -4.11 -1.34
CA GLU A 43 48.44 -5.26 -2.22
C GLU A 43 46.93 -5.54 -2.27
N GLU A 44 46.33 -5.36 -3.45
CA GLU A 44 44.95 -5.76 -3.72
C GLU A 44 44.93 -7.29 -3.85
N PRO A 45 44.12 -8.02 -3.06
CA PRO A 45 43.93 -9.44 -3.30
C PRO A 45 43.30 -9.59 -4.68
N THR A 46 44.01 -10.26 -5.59
CA THR A 46 43.42 -10.77 -6.82
C THR A 46 42.39 -11.83 -6.41
N GLU A 47 41.16 -11.41 -6.15
CA GLU A 47 40.04 -12.33 -6.11
C GLU A 47 39.80 -12.79 -7.56
N GLU A 48 40.18 -14.04 -7.82
CA GLU A 48 39.76 -14.75 -9.02
C GLU A 48 38.22 -14.65 -9.12
N PRO A 49 37.65 -14.42 -10.32
CA PRO A 49 36.22 -14.49 -10.49
C PRO A 49 35.81 -15.92 -10.17
N THR A 50 35.26 -16.12 -8.97
CA THR A 50 34.57 -17.35 -8.62
C THR A 50 33.40 -17.42 -9.59
N ALA A 51 33.52 -18.29 -10.59
CA ALA A 51 32.44 -18.60 -11.49
C ALA A 51 31.25 -18.99 -10.62
N GLU A 52 30.22 -18.15 -10.66
CA GLU A 52 28.92 -18.45 -10.07
C GLU A 52 28.52 -19.84 -10.60
N PRO A 53 28.18 -20.80 -9.72
CA PRO A 53 27.67 -22.08 -10.16
C PRO A 53 26.55 -21.83 -11.18
N PRO A 54 26.44 -22.61 -12.27
CA PRO A 54 25.30 -22.47 -13.17
C PRO A 54 24.05 -22.49 -12.31
N ALA A 55 23.25 -21.42 -12.34
CA ALA A 55 21.94 -21.41 -11.73
C ALA A 55 21.27 -22.70 -12.19
N GLU A 56 21.02 -23.62 -11.25
CA GLU A 56 20.23 -24.81 -11.56
C GLU A 56 18.96 -24.29 -12.21
N ALA A 57 18.68 -24.79 -13.42
CA ALA A 57 17.48 -24.40 -14.13
C ALA A 57 16.31 -24.51 -13.14
N PRO A 58 15.53 -23.45 -12.91
CA PRO A 58 14.39 -23.54 -12.02
C PRO A 58 13.59 -24.76 -12.46
N THR A 59 13.26 -25.63 -11.52
CA THR A 59 12.43 -26.80 -11.79
C THR A 59 11.04 -26.28 -12.10
N ALA A 60 10.86 -25.83 -13.33
CA ALA A 60 9.63 -25.25 -13.81
C ALA A 60 8.65 -26.40 -13.97
N TYR A 61 7.68 -26.48 -13.06
CA TYR A 61 6.63 -27.51 -13.11
C TYR A 61 5.47 -26.99 -13.98
N PRO A 62 4.93 -27.81 -14.89
CA PRO A 62 3.77 -27.40 -15.68
C PRO A 62 2.58 -27.21 -14.74
N VAL A 63 2.01 -26.00 -14.76
CA VAL A 63 0.89 -25.62 -13.88
C VAL A 63 -0.46 -25.99 -14.47
N ASP A 64 -0.56 -26.09 -15.79
CA ASP A 64 -1.75 -26.57 -16.47
C ASP A 64 -1.54 -27.99 -17.02
N GLU A 65 -2.62 -28.78 -17.07
CA GLU A 65 -2.57 -30.16 -17.58
C GLU A 65 -2.14 -30.24 -19.05
N ALA A 66 -2.25 -29.13 -19.78
CA ALA A 66 -1.83 -29.02 -21.17
C ALA A 66 -0.34 -28.65 -21.34
N GLY A 67 0.38 -28.31 -20.26
CA GLY A 67 1.80 -28.00 -20.28
C GLY A 67 2.15 -26.71 -21.05
N ASN A 68 1.24 -25.74 -21.06
CA ASN A 68 1.42 -24.44 -21.70
C ASN A 68 2.14 -23.42 -20.81
N LEU A 69 2.15 -23.65 -19.50
CA LEU A 69 2.65 -22.69 -18.51
C LEU A 69 3.53 -23.38 -17.47
N TYR A 70 4.68 -22.80 -17.22
CA TYR A 70 5.59 -23.19 -16.15
C TYR A 70 5.80 -22.03 -15.18
N VAL A 71 5.76 -22.29 -13.88
CA VAL A 71 6.04 -21.29 -12.85
C VAL A 71 7.41 -21.58 -12.24
N ASN A 72 8.22 -20.54 -12.10
CA ASN A 72 9.57 -20.58 -11.56
C ASN A 72 9.59 -20.15 -10.08
N SER A 73 8.95 -19.02 -9.74
CA SER A 73 8.85 -18.54 -8.36
C SER A 73 7.50 -17.86 -8.08
N VAL A 74 7.15 -17.86 -6.80
CA VAL A 74 6.09 -17.04 -6.22
C VAL A 74 6.68 -16.40 -4.97
N ASP A 75 6.80 -15.08 -4.98
CA ASP A 75 7.29 -14.28 -3.86
C ASP A 75 6.20 -13.33 -3.38
N VAL A 76 6.15 -13.03 -2.08
CA VAL A 76 5.17 -12.09 -1.52
C VAL A 76 5.87 -10.84 -1.03
N LEU A 77 5.45 -9.70 -1.56
CA LEU A 77 5.89 -8.38 -1.15
C LEU A 77 4.80 -7.73 -0.30
N LEU A 78 5.14 -7.41 0.95
CA LEU A 78 4.28 -6.64 1.85
C LEU A 78 4.67 -5.16 1.79
N MET A 79 3.69 -4.29 1.57
CA MET A 79 3.88 -2.84 1.60
C MET A 79 3.58 -2.34 3.02
N GLU A 80 4.55 -1.68 3.64
CA GLU A 80 4.51 -1.22 5.04
C GLU A 80 3.67 0.06 5.26
N SER A 81 2.50 0.17 4.60
CA SER A 81 1.48 1.18 4.90
C SER A 81 0.30 0.51 5.58
N PHE A 82 -0.38 1.12 6.56
CA PHE A 82 -1.65 0.59 7.08
C PHE A 82 -2.85 1.16 6.29
N PRO A 83 -3.87 0.36 5.90
CA PRO A 83 -3.89 -1.10 5.98
C PRO A 83 -2.79 -1.71 5.11
N LEU A 84 -2.20 -2.80 5.61
CA LEU A 84 -1.14 -3.52 4.89
C LEU A 84 -1.68 -3.94 3.54
N GLN A 85 -0.85 -3.74 2.52
CA GLN A 85 -1.11 -4.21 1.17
C GLN A 85 -0.08 -5.30 0.84
N ALA A 86 -0.48 -6.28 0.05
CA ALA A 86 0.39 -7.38 -0.36
C ALA A 86 0.27 -7.65 -1.86
N GLN A 87 1.39 -7.98 -2.48
CA GLN A 87 1.47 -8.40 -3.88
C GLN A 87 2.23 -9.71 -3.97
N ALA A 88 1.71 -10.66 -4.75
CA ALA A 88 2.46 -11.82 -5.18
C ALA A 88 3.19 -11.49 -6.49
N VAL A 89 4.50 -11.67 -6.52
CA VAL A 89 5.32 -11.59 -7.74
C VAL A 89 5.46 -13.02 -8.26
N VAL A 90 4.90 -13.28 -9.43
CA VAL A 90 4.91 -14.61 -10.06
C VAL A 90 5.81 -14.55 -11.29
N THR A 91 6.83 -15.39 -11.32
CA THR A 91 7.74 -15.53 -12.46
C THR A 91 7.58 -16.90 -13.10
N GLY A 92 7.78 -16.99 -14.41
CA GLY A 92 7.63 -18.25 -15.12
C GLY A 92 7.89 -18.14 -16.61
N ASP A 93 7.51 -19.19 -17.33
CA ASP A 93 7.70 -19.34 -18.76
C ASP A 93 6.45 -19.92 -19.44
N LEU A 94 6.07 -19.37 -20.59
CA LEU A 94 5.06 -19.95 -21.48
C LEU A 94 5.75 -20.91 -22.45
N ALA A 95 5.11 -22.04 -22.76
CA ALA A 95 5.72 -23.12 -23.53
C ALA A 95 6.08 -22.75 -24.98
N ASN A 96 5.43 -21.73 -25.55
CA ASN A 96 5.64 -21.24 -26.91
C ASN A 96 5.09 -19.82 -27.09
N GLY A 97 5.45 -19.18 -28.20
CA GLY A 97 5.03 -17.81 -28.51
C GLY A 97 3.59 -17.62 -28.99
N CYS A 98 2.78 -18.68 -29.10
CA CYS A 98 1.35 -18.56 -29.37
C CYS A 98 0.51 -18.49 -28.07
N ILE A 99 1.07 -18.92 -26.94
CA ILE A 99 0.38 -18.83 -25.67
C ILE A 99 0.53 -17.39 -25.18
N VAL A 100 -0.59 -16.77 -24.85
CA VAL A 100 -0.68 -15.40 -24.35
C VAL A 100 -1.23 -15.45 -22.93
N LEU A 101 -0.52 -14.82 -22.01
CA LEU A 101 -0.98 -14.57 -20.65
C LEU A 101 -1.77 -13.26 -20.62
N ASN A 102 -3.09 -13.34 -20.39
CA ASN A 102 -3.96 -12.17 -20.35
C ASN A 102 -3.98 -11.52 -18.95
N GLY A 103 -3.73 -12.30 -17.91
CA GLY A 103 -3.69 -11.82 -16.54
C GLY A 103 -3.69 -12.96 -15.52
N LEU A 104 -3.38 -12.59 -14.29
CA LEU A 104 -3.42 -13.45 -13.11
C LEU A 104 -4.44 -12.90 -12.12
N THR A 105 -5.17 -13.79 -11.47
CA THR A 105 -6.08 -13.42 -10.38
C THR A 105 -5.84 -14.28 -9.16
N ALA A 106 -5.78 -13.66 -7.98
CA ALA A 106 -5.65 -14.38 -6.72
C ALA A 106 -7.03 -14.68 -6.14
N VAL A 107 -7.32 -15.96 -5.90
CA VAL A 107 -8.55 -16.42 -5.24
C VAL A 107 -8.21 -16.92 -3.85
N ARG A 108 -8.84 -16.32 -2.83
CA ARG A 108 -8.64 -16.69 -1.43
C ARG A 108 -9.52 -17.86 -1.02
N ASP A 109 -8.94 -18.83 -0.32
CA ASP A 109 -9.61 -19.94 0.34
C ASP A 109 -8.99 -20.16 1.73
N GLY A 110 -9.72 -19.73 2.78
CA GLY A 110 -9.20 -19.76 4.14
C GLY A 110 -7.88 -19.00 4.27
N ASP A 111 -6.83 -19.70 4.68
CA ASP A 111 -5.49 -19.14 4.92
C ASP A 111 -4.57 -19.25 3.69
N SER A 112 -5.13 -19.48 2.50
CA SER A 112 -4.36 -19.61 1.26
C SER A 112 -4.93 -18.78 0.11
N TRP A 113 -4.05 -18.22 -0.71
CA TRP A 113 -4.39 -17.63 -2.00
C TRP A 113 -3.88 -18.53 -3.12
N ARG A 114 -4.78 -18.89 -4.03
CA ARG A 114 -4.45 -19.61 -5.26
C ARG A 114 -4.44 -18.63 -6.43
N ILE A 115 -3.33 -18.58 -7.16
CA ILE A 115 -3.20 -17.82 -8.39
C ILE A 115 -3.85 -18.61 -9.53
N GLU A 116 -4.81 -17.98 -10.19
CA GLU A 116 -5.44 -18.46 -11.41
C GLU A 116 -4.89 -17.70 -12.61
N PHE A 117 -4.67 -18.43 -13.70
CA PHE A 117 -4.04 -17.92 -14.91
C PHE A 117 -5.05 -17.85 -16.05
N ASP A 118 -5.19 -16.68 -16.67
CA ASP A 118 -5.96 -16.52 -17.91
C ASP A 118 -5.01 -16.64 -19.10
N LEU A 119 -5.06 -17.80 -19.75
CA LEU A 119 -4.26 -18.11 -20.93
C LEU A 119 -5.14 -18.19 -22.18
N THR A 120 -4.64 -17.66 -23.29
CA THR A 120 -5.25 -17.83 -24.61
C THR A 120 -4.21 -18.28 -25.62
N HIS A 121 -4.59 -19.18 -26.52
CA HIS A 121 -3.77 -19.55 -27.66
C HIS A 121 -4.11 -18.66 -28.87
N GLN A 122 -3.12 -17.96 -29.40
CA GLN A 122 -3.26 -17.08 -30.55
C GLN A 122 -2.21 -17.39 -31.61
N GLY A 123 -2.67 -17.60 -32.84
CA GLY A 123 -1.80 -17.88 -33.98
C GLY A 123 -1.82 -19.35 -34.40
N GLU A 124 -1.42 -19.55 -35.65
CA GLU A 124 -1.36 -20.87 -36.30
C GLU A 124 0.09 -21.36 -36.46
N MET A 125 1.06 -20.47 -36.25
CA MET A 125 2.51 -20.71 -36.42
C MET A 125 3.22 -20.27 -35.14
N CYS A 126 3.59 -21.25 -34.31
CA CYS A 126 4.11 -21.02 -32.97
C CYS A 126 5.62 -21.22 -32.91
N THR A 127 6.30 -20.45 -32.05
CA THR A 127 7.74 -20.62 -31.81
C THR A 127 7.98 -21.75 -30.83
N GLU A 128 8.88 -22.67 -31.12
CA GLU A 128 9.27 -23.75 -30.20
C GLU A 128 10.30 -23.25 -29.16
N ALA A 129 9.97 -22.17 -28.46
CA ALA A 129 10.84 -21.54 -27.48
C ALA A 129 10.02 -21.03 -26.29
N LEU A 130 10.59 -21.17 -25.08
CA LEU A 130 10.00 -20.65 -23.86
C LEU A 130 9.94 -19.12 -23.90
N VAL A 131 8.83 -18.55 -23.46
CA VAL A 131 8.62 -17.10 -23.37
C VAL A 131 8.46 -16.72 -21.90
N PRO A 132 9.44 -16.03 -21.29
CA PRO A 132 9.41 -15.70 -19.88
C PRO A 132 8.36 -14.61 -19.57
N PHE A 133 7.80 -14.64 -18.38
CA PHE A 133 6.92 -13.62 -17.84
C PHE A 133 7.22 -13.32 -16.37
N GLU A 134 6.83 -12.12 -15.94
CA GLU A 134 6.82 -11.68 -14.54
C GLU A 134 5.58 -10.82 -14.33
N GLU A 135 4.72 -11.21 -13.40
CA GLU A 135 3.45 -10.54 -13.13
C GLU A 135 3.27 -10.25 -11.64
N ASN A 136 2.70 -9.09 -11.35
CA ASN A 136 2.41 -8.64 -9.98
C ASN A 136 0.91 -8.77 -9.72
N VAL A 137 0.53 -9.62 -8.76
CA VAL A 137 -0.86 -9.92 -8.43
C VAL A 137 -1.19 -9.34 -7.06
N ALA A 138 -2.15 -8.43 -7.00
CA ALA A 138 -2.64 -7.93 -5.73
C ALA A 138 -3.34 -9.03 -4.93
N LEU A 139 -2.96 -9.18 -3.65
CA LEU A 139 -3.62 -10.08 -2.72
C LEU A 139 -4.60 -9.27 -1.89
N ASP A 140 -5.90 -9.63 -1.95
CA ASP A 140 -6.90 -9.02 -1.09
C ASP A 140 -6.74 -9.55 0.35
N ILE A 141 -5.96 -8.82 1.14
CA ILE A 141 -5.63 -9.13 2.54
C ILE A 141 -6.39 -8.23 3.53
N LEU A 142 -7.37 -7.44 3.08
CA LEU A 142 -8.15 -6.57 3.96
C LEU A 142 -9.05 -7.41 4.88
N GLY A 143 -9.04 -7.08 6.17
CA GLY A 143 -9.78 -7.80 7.21
C GLY A 143 -9.17 -9.16 7.58
N VAL A 144 -7.98 -9.50 7.07
CA VAL A 144 -7.30 -10.76 7.41
C VAL A 144 -6.59 -10.61 8.76
N PRO A 145 -6.78 -11.54 9.72
CA PRO A 145 -6.14 -11.47 11.03
C PRO A 145 -4.63 -11.70 10.97
N ALA A 146 -3.93 -11.45 12.08
CA ALA A 146 -2.53 -11.81 12.24
C ALA A 146 -2.36 -13.34 12.11
N GLY A 147 -1.35 -13.78 11.37
CA GLY A 147 -1.13 -15.19 11.09
C GLY A 147 -0.12 -15.45 9.98
N THR A 148 0.14 -16.73 9.74
CA THR A 148 0.94 -17.21 8.60
C THR A 148 0.00 -17.76 7.54
N TYR A 149 0.26 -17.35 6.31
CA TYR A 149 -0.57 -17.60 5.14
C TYR A 149 0.27 -18.15 4.00
N THR A 150 -0.38 -18.82 3.06
CA THR A 150 0.28 -19.39 1.88
C THR A 150 -0.24 -18.75 0.59
N VAL A 151 0.65 -18.46 -0.35
CA VAL A 151 0.27 -18.14 -1.73
C VAL A 151 0.81 -19.24 -2.63
N SER A 152 -0.02 -19.75 -3.53
CA SER A 152 0.37 -20.79 -4.48
C SER A 152 0.02 -20.43 -5.92
N ALA A 153 0.91 -20.79 -6.84
CA ALA A 153 0.71 -20.71 -8.27
C ALA A 153 1.08 -22.06 -8.89
N GLY A 154 0.07 -22.90 -9.10
CA GLY A 154 0.28 -24.33 -9.37
C GLY A 154 0.89 -25.05 -8.16
N ASP A 155 1.98 -25.78 -8.40
CA ASP A 155 2.73 -26.52 -7.37
C ASP A 155 3.74 -25.66 -6.60
N VAL A 156 4.05 -24.46 -7.10
CA VAL A 156 4.96 -23.53 -6.44
C VAL A 156 4.17 -22.73 -5.40
N SER A 157 4.69 -22.68 -4.17
CA SER A 157 4.06 -21.91 -3.09
C SER A 157 5.09 -21.29 -2.16
N THR A 158 4.70 -20.20 -1.51
CA THR A 158 5.48 -19.52 -0.49
C THR A 158 4.58 -19.14 0.69
N GLU A 159 5.18 -18.99 1.86
CA GLU A 159 4.50 -18.52 3.05
C GLU A 159 4.83 -17.05 3.32
N PHE A 160 3.87 -16.31 3.86
CA PHE A 160 4.07 -14.96 4.36
C PHE A 160 3.33 -14.77 5.68
N THR A 161 3.80 -13.83 6.50
CA THR A 161 3.24 -13.58 7.83
C THR A 161 2.69 -12.16 7.92
N LEU A 162 1.46 -12.05 8.39
CA LEU A 162 0.90 -10.80 8.87
C LEU A 162 1.18 -10.69 10.37
N ALA A 163 2.02 -9.74 10.76
CA ALA A 163 2.43 -9.56 12.16
C ALA A 163 1.32 -8.99 13.06
N MET A 164 0.30 -8.37 12.45
CA MET A 164 -0.85 -7.76 13.12
C MET A 164 -2.10 -7.94 12.26
N ASP A 165 -3.28 -7.82 12.89
CA ASP A 165 -4.56 -7.86 12.20
C ASP A 165 -4.64 -6.76 11.13
N ASN A 166 -4.93 -7.12 9.89
CA ASN A 166 -5.04 -6.18 8.79
C ASN A 166 -6.47 -5.66 8.63
N GLY A 167 -7.02 -5.09 9.72
CA GLY A 167 -8.38 -4.54 9.71
C GLY A 167 -8.52 -3.33 8.79
N PRO A 168 -9.73 -3.05 8.27
CA PRO A 168 -10.00 -1.77 7.63
C PRO A 168 -9.74 -0.63 8.63
N ILE A 169 -9.07 0.44 8.17
CA ILE A 169 -9.13 1.72 8.90
C ILE A 169 -10.51 2.28 8.64
N ASP A 170 -11.46 1.83 9.45
CA ASP A 170 -12.70 2.56 9.56
C ASP A 170 -12.32 3.87 10.28
N GLU A 171 -12.73 5.01 9.76
CA GLU A 171 -12.64 6.30 10.46
C GLU A 171 -13.37 6.26 11.82
N GLU A 172 -14.12 5.19 12.12
CA GLU A 172 -14.73 4.89 13.42
C GLU A 172 -13.86 3.96 14.30
N SER A 173 -12.97 3.14 13.73
CA SER A 173 -12.12 2.17 14.45
C SER A 173 -10.76 2.74 14.90
N SER A 174 -10.37 3.93 14.41
CA SER A 174 -9.23 4.70 14.94
C SER A 174 -9.55 5.46 16.23
N ALA A 175 -10.80 5.40 16.71
CA ALA A 175 -11.22 5.99 17.97
C ALA A 175 -10.59 5.21 19.13
N VAL A 176 -9.67 5.84 19.84
CA VAL A 176 -8.99 5.25 21.01
C VAL A 176 -9.80 5.43 22.29
N ILE A 177 -10.70 6.41 22.34
CA ILE A 177 -11.60 6.67 23.47
C ILE A 177 -12.98 7.03 22.92
N THR A 178 -14.01 6.33 23.39
CA THR A 178 -15.41 6.63 23.07
C THR A 178 -16.25 6.79 24.33
N LEU A 179 -17.22 7.69 24.28
CA LEU A 179 -18.15 7.96 25.37
C LEU A 179 -19.56 8.19 24.79
N GLU A 180 -20.52 7.44 25.29
CA GLU A 180 -21.93 7.64 24.98
C GLU A 180 -22.72 7.91 26.27
N ARG A 181 -23.51 8.99 26.28
CA ARG A 181 -24.48 9.27 27.33
C ARG A 181 -25.89 9.13 26.77
N THR A 182 -26.61 8.14 27.29
CA THR A 182 -27.98 7.82 26.88
C THR A 182 -29.01 8.70 27.60
N PRO A 183 -30.23 8.86 27.04
CA PRO A 183 -31.30 9.62 27.70
C PRO A 183 -31.78 8.96 29.01
N CYS A 184 -32.23 9.79 29.95
CA CYS A 184 -32.86 9.36 31.21
C CYS A 184 -34.26 9.98 31.36
N PHE A 185 -35.00 9.63 32.41
CA PHE A 185 -36.28 10.27 32.74
C PHE A 185 -36.06 11.67 33.33
N GLY A 186 -35.81 12.67 32.47
CA GLY A 186 -35.56 14.05 32.86
C GLY A 186 -34.68 14.80 31.84
N PHE A 187 -34.01 15.85 32.31
CA PHE A 187 -33.14 16.71 31.50
C PHE A 187 -31.68 16.22 31.49
N CYS A 188 -31.46 14.90 31.37
CA CYS A 188 -30.10 14.38 31.25
C CYS A 188 -29.50 14.75 29.89
N PRO A 189 -28.24 15.24 29.86
CA PRO A 189 -27.51 15.44 28.62
C PRO A 189 -27.37 14.13 27.85
N THR A 190 -27.72 14.15 26.57
CA THR A 190 -27.52 13.03 25.64
C THR A 190 -26.52 13.45 24.59
N TYR A 191 -25.43 12.70 24.45
CA TYR A 191 -24.41 12.94 23.44
C TYR A 191 -23.53 11.71 23.20
N THR A 192 -22.84 11.72 22.07
CA THR A 192 -21.70 10.83 21.78
C THR A 192 -20.42 11.64 21.65
N LEU A 193 -19.29 11.05 22.02
CA LEU A 193 -17.96 11.62 21.89
C LEU A 193 -16.97 10.53 21.50
N ALA A 194 -16.11 10.82 20.53
CA ALA A 194 -15.00 9.97 20.09
C ALA A 194 -13.71 10.80 20.02
N ILE A 195 -12.62 10.24 20.53
CA ILE A 195 -11.26 10.78 20.42
C ILE A 195 -10.42 9.78 19.65
N PHE A 196 -9.77 10.25 18.59
CA PHE A 196 -8.96 9.48 17.67
C PHE A 196 -7.48 9.54 18.03
N ALA A 197 -6.70 8.54 17.58
CA ALA A 197 -5.27 8.45 17.86
C ALA A 197 -4.47 9.67 17.36
N ASP A 198 -4.93 10.32 16.30
CA ASP A 198 -4.34 11.55 15.73
C ASP A 198 -4.69 12.83 16.52
N GLY A 199 -5.51 12.71 17.58
CA GLY A 199 -5.98 13.82 18.40
C GLY A 199 -7.27 14.47 17.92
N THR A 200 -7.90 13.96 16.86
CA THR A 200 -9.20 14.46 16.41
C THR A 200 -10.26 14.13 17.46
N VAL A 201 -11.16 15.07 17.74
CA VAL A 201 -12.29 14.88 18.67
C VAL A 201 -13.58 15.10 17.91
N ARG A 202 -14.45 14.10 17.86
CA ARG A 202 -15.82 14.22 17.32
C ARG A 202 -16.81 14.18 18.48
N TYR A 203 -17.72 15.14 18.50
CA TYR A 203 -18.79 15.22 19.49
C TYR A 203 -20.12 15.41 18.80
N ASN A 204 -21.17 14.72 19.22
CA ASN A 204 -22.53 14.96 18.74
C ASN A 204 -23.48 15.15 19.92
N GLY A 205 -23.90 16.39 20.12
CA GLY A 205 -24.85 16.78 21.16
C GLY A 205 -26.29 16.56 20.72
N LEU A 206 -27.03 15.66 21.39
CA LEU A 206 -28.38 15.29 20.97
C LEU A 206 -29.48 16.02 21.74
N ASN A 207 -29.38 16.14 23.08
CA ASN A 207 -30.38 16.81 23.91
C ASN A 207 -29.77 17.29 25.23
N HIS A 208 -30.34 18.36 25.81
CA HIS A 208 -29.98 18.89 27.14
C HIS A 208 -28.48 19.13 27.33
N VAL A 209 -27.80 19.51 26.25
CA VAL A 209 -26.39 19.88 26.20
C VAL A 209 -26.26 21.35 25.78
N ASP A 210 -25.19 22.01 26.19
CA ASP A 210 -24.94 23.41 25.85
C ASP A 210 -24.68 23.60 24.34
N VAL A 211 -24.02 22.62 23.72
CA VAL A 211 -23.73 22.59 22.29
C VAL A 211 -24.43 21.38 21.67
N MET A 212 -25.34 21.65 20.74
CA MET A 212 -26.14 20.65 20.02
C MET A 212 -25.56 20.40 18.63
N GLY A 213 -25.77 19.20 18.10
CA GLY A 213 -25.30 18.74 16.80
C GLY A 213 -23.83 18.30 16.81
N GLU A 214 -23.34 17.97 15.61
CA GLU A 214 -21.96 17.52 15.39
C GLU A 214 -20.96 18.66 15.53
N GLN A 215 -19.85 18.38 16.21
CA GLN A 215 -18.72 19.28 16.42
C GLN A 215 -17.43 18.51 16.24
N THR A 216 -16.39 19.20 15.80
CA THR A 216 -15.04 18.66 15.68
C THR A 216 -14.05 19.57 16.41
N GLY A 217 -13.13 18.96 17.13
CA GLY A 217 -12.02 19.65 17.79
C GLY A 217 -10.73 18.86 17.61
N GLN A 218 -9.63 19.42 18.11
CA GLN A 218 -8.32 18.77 18.12
C GLN A 218 -7.71 18.88 19.52
N ILE A 219 -7.06 17.83 19.96
CA ILE A 219 -6.14 17.81 21.10
C ILE A 219 -4.78 17.31 20.64
N SER A 220 -3.71 17.60 21.39
CA SER A 220 -2.38 17.11 21.00
C SER A 220 -2.26 15.60 21.25
N PRO A 221 -1.39 14.88 20.50
CA PRO A 221 -1.12 13.46 20.76
C PRO A 221 -0.68 13.17 22.20
N GLU A 222 0.04 14.09 22.83
CA GLU A 222 0.44 14.00 24.24
C GLU A 222 -0.78 14.01 25.19
N GLN A 223 -1.81 14.82 24.88
CA GLN A 223 -3.05 14.85 25.64
C GLN A 223 -3.88 13.58 25.42
N VAL A 224 -3.87 13.02 24.20
CA VAL A 224 -4.51 11.73 23.91
C VAL A 224 -3.88 10.64 24.77
N GLN A 225 -2.56 10.54 24.78
CA GLN A 225 -1.86 9.53 25.58
C GLN A 225 -2.14 9.70 27.08
N ALA A 226 -2.10 10.94 27.59
CA ALA A 226 -2.43 11.21 28.98
C ALA A 226 -3.86 10.78 29.35
N LEU A 227 -4.82 10.89 28.43
CA LEU A 227 -6.19 10.40 28.64
C LEU A 227 -6.24 8.87 28.65
N ILE A 228 -5.54 8.19 27.72
CA ILE A 228 -5.46 6.73 27.66
C ILE A 228 -4.91 6.18 28.98
N ASP A 229 -3.79 6.72 29.46
CA ASP A 229 -3.13 6.29 30.69
C ASP A 229 -4.05 6.44 31.90
N ALA A 230 -4.88 7.48 31.94
CA ALA A 230 -5.81 7.75 33.03
C ALA A 230 -6.96 6.73 33.15
N PHE A 231 -7.31 6.00 32.08
CA PHE A 231 -8.34 4.95 32.10
C PHE A 231 -7.78 3.54 32.33
N GLN A 232 -6.47 3.36 32.24
CA GLN A 232 -5.80 2.07 32.45
C GLN A 232 -5.23 1.89 33.87
N ALA A 233 -5.22 2.95 34.68
CA ALA A 233 -4.76 2.97 36.07
C ALA A 233 -5.85 2.55 37.07
#